data_AF-A0A1H7BUQ5-F1
#
_entry.id   AF-A0A1H7BUQ5-F1
#
_cell.length_a   1.000
_cell.length_b   1.000
_cell.length_c   1.000
_cell.angle_alpha   90.00
_cell.angle_beta   90.00
_cell.angle_gamma   90.00
#
_symmetry.space_group_name_H-M   'P 1'
#
loop_
_entity.id
_entity.type
_entity.pdbx_description
1 polymer ?
#
loop_
_entity_poly.entity_id
_entity_poly.type
_entity_poly.pdbx_seq_one_letter_code
_entity_poly.pdbx_strand_id
1 'polypeptide(L)'
;MNQSKMKQLFMLSALAAFLITGCSDDKSDPTPSDPQPTEQSVTGEVSGTWTKGNTYKVTGHLQIPEGKSLTIEEGVTVLFSDSVIKPEVVVKGNLYSLGTAAAPVKFTVPDAWKTAGNLYGNLWGGLIAGPNSAEFVLSNTILEYGGAVTTEESPSVKAGLYKAIAGEHVPVIYYPNVNGKLVVMNSTIRNFNEDGFYIEGGNVIIANNTFNTTGVSGGDAINIKSGVQADVAFNVVYSPNTNALKLSNTGDRSPQAYIVGYNNTIINAGWRRPTTKGGSIWLEKSVRVDLYNNLLANDRFGIKKENVDKSVDDRSVTSNTLYYGATEEGVKQFQPSVEILKGANDLISAKVGDNDPKFVNYPLTTDNKNATFNTAWDFHLQAGSPALGKGKTGFTRLYADGLVINGVTYKSPAPADYIGALGTK
;
A
#
# COMPACT_ATOMS: atom_id res chain seq x y z
N MET A 1 83.26 -3.79 20.39
CA MET A 1 84.26 -4.25 19.40
C MET A 1 83.60 -4.34 18.03
N ASN A 2 84.10 -3.52 17.11
CA ASN A 2 84.07 -3.56 15.63
C ASN A 2 82.73 -3.72 14.87
N GLN A 3 82.24 -2.68 14.18
CA GLN A 3 82.68 -2.18 12.85
C GLN A 3 82.44 -3.22 11.74
N SER A 4 81.39 -3.05 10.93
CA SER A 4 81.38 -2.33 9.64
C SER A 4 81.82 -3.21 8.46
N LYS A 5 80.91 -3.44 7.48
CA LYS A 5 81.19 -3.13 6.07
C LYS A 5 79.91 -3.06 5.21
N MET A 6 79.71 -1.85 4.75
CA MET A 6 78.80 -1.28 3.77
C MET A 6 78.93 -1.90 2.37
N LYS A 7 77.80 -2.01 1.64
CA LYS A 7 77.73 -1.73 0.19
C LYS A 7 76.37 -1.09 -0.11
N GLN A 8 76.43 0.19 -0.48
CA GLN A 8 75.33 0.98 -1.02
C GLN A 8 75.04 0.56 -2.46
N LEU A 9 73.78 0.62 -2.87
CA LEU A 9 73.42 1.20 -4.17
C LEU A 9 72.02 1.81 -4.12
N PHE A 10 71.96 3.07 -4.57
CA PHE A 10 70.80 3.96 -4.69
C PHE A 10 69.92 3.61 -5.91
N MET A 11 68.62 3.89 -5.82
CA MET A 11 67.81 4.57 -6.86
C MET A 11 66.36 4.72 -6.35
N LEU A 12 65.96 5.91 -5.90
CA LEU A 12 65.40 7.07 -6.65
C LEU A 12 63.86 7.11 -6.57
N SER A 13 63.40 7.90 -5.60
CA SER A 13 62.07 8.49 -5.51
C SER A 13 61.91 9.59 -6.57
N ALA A 14 60.91 9.46 -7.45
CA ALA A 14 60.49 10.54 -8.35
C ALA A 14 59.22 11.19 -7.81
N LEU A 15 59.41 12.30 -7.09
CA LEU A 15 58.38 13.29 -6.82
C LEU A 15 58.57 14.42 -7.84
N ALA A 16 57.71 14.49 -8.85
CA ALA A 16 57.73 15.57 -9.82
C ALA A 16 56.80 16.69 -9.35
N ALA A 17 57.41 17.80 -8.93
CA ALA A 17 56.74 19.08 -8.80
C ALA A 17 56.54 19.69 -10.20
N PHE A 18 55.32 20.14 -10.48
CA PHE A 18 55.08 21.12 -11.53
C PHE A 18 54.78 22.47 -10.87
N LEU A 19 55.70 23.41 -11.08
CA LEU A 19 55.50 24.84 -10.87
C LEU A 19 54.46 25.34 -11.88
N ILE A 20 53.43 26.04 -11.39
CA ILE A 20 52.66 26.95 -12.23
C ILE A 20 52.70 28.33 -11.55
N THR A 21 53.28 29.26 -12.30
CA THR A 21 53.38 30.69 -12.05
C THR A 21 52.01 31.33 -11.95
N GLY A 22 51.82 32.19 -10.95
CA GLY A 22 50.60 33.00 -10.80
C GLY A 22 50.47 34.03 -11.92
N CYS A 23 49.35 33.93 -12.64
CA CYS A 23 48.68 35.07 -13.25
C CYS A 23 47.35 35.23 -12.52
N SER A 24 47.14 36.40 -11.93
CA SER A 24 45.87 36.84 -11.38
C SER A 24 44.84 37.00 -12.50
N ASP A 25 43.72 36.29 -12.41
CA ASP A 25 42.41 36.75 -12.88
C ASP A 25 41.32 35.86 -12.26
N ASP A 26 40.43 36.49 -11.48
CA ASP A 26 39.29 35.89 -10.80
C ASP A 26 38.33 35.22 -11.79
N LYS A 27 38.31 33.89 -11.86
CA LYS A 27 37.17 33.12 -12.36
C LYS A 27 36.98 31.87 -11.53
N SER A 28 36.05 31.95 -10.57
CA SER A 28 35.47 30.79 -9.92
C SER A 28 34.63 30.01 -10.94
N ASP A 29 35.05 28.79 -11.29
CA ASP A 29 34.15 27.84 -11.92
C ASP A 29 32.99 27.53 -10.96
N PRO A 30 31.73 27.57 -11.41
CA PRO A 30 30.61 27.27 -10.53
C PRO A 30 30.61 25.77 -10.24
N THR A 31 30.68 25.41 -8.97
CA THR A 31 30.28 24.10 -8.46
C THR A 31 28.89 23.77 -9.03
N PRO A 32 28.62 22.56 -9.55
CA PRO A 32 27.26 22.18 -9.92
C PRO A 32 26.40 22.26 -8.66
N SER A 33 25.58 23.30 -8.55
CA SER A 33 24.52 23.33 -7.55
C SER A 33 23.49 22.31 -7.99
N ASP A 34 23.22 21.29 -7.17
CA ASP A 34 21.99 20.52 -7.34
C ASP A 34 20.84 21.52 -7.43
N PRO A 35 19.99 21.44 -8.47
CA PRO A 35 18.87 22.35 -8.60
C PRO A 35 18.05 22.28 -7.31
N GLN A 36 17.90 23.43 -6.64
CA GLN A 36 17.06 23.52 -5.46
C GLN A 36 15.63 23.10 -5.83
N PRO A 37 14.95 22.30 -4.99
CA PRO A 37 13.56 21.93 -5.21
C PRO A 37 12.72 23.19 -5.49
N THR A 38 12.02 23.20 -6.62
CA THR A 38 11.10 24.30 -6.94
C THR A 38 9.76 24.03 -6.25
N GLU A 39 9.26 25.01 -5.51
CA GLU A 39 7.90 24.98 -4.97
C GLU A 39 6.92 25.64 -5.94
N GLN A 40 5.88 24.91 -6.34
CA GLN A 40 4.82 25.40 -7.22
C GLN A 40 3.45 25.24 -6.57
N SER A 41 2.68 26.34 -6.45
CA SER A 41 1.28 26.26 -6.02
C SER A 41 0.37 25.79 -7.17
N VAL A 42 -0.53 24.84 -6.89
CA VAL A 42 -1.45 24.25 -7.87
C VAL A 42 -2.88 24.11 -7.31
N THR A 43 -3.86 24.32 -8.19
CA THR A 43 -5.30 24.14 -7.95
C THR A 43 -6.02 24.03 -9.29
N GLY A 44 -7.21 23.41 -9.33
CA GLY A 44 -8.01 23.27 -10.54
C GLY A 44 -7.56 22.14 -11.45
N GLU A 45 -7.64 22.35 -12.77
CA GLU A 45 -7.28 21.33 -13.74
C GLU A 45 -5.76 21.17 -13.88
N VAL A 46 -5.28 19.93 -13.82
CA VAL A 46 -3.86 19.59 -13.94
C VAL A 46 -3.64 18.46 -14.94
N SER A 47 -2.57 18.54 -15.72
CA SER A 47 -2.12 17.51 -16.66
C SER A 47 -0.65 17.72 -17.02
N GLY A 48 -0.06 16.78 -17.76
CA GLY A 48 1.35 16.84 -18.16
C GLY A 48 2.24 16.08 -17.18
N THR A 49 3.42 16.63 -16.91
CA THR A 49 4.43 15.99 -16.05
C THR A 49 4.81 16.89 -14.90
N TRP A 50 4.79 16.33 -13.69
CA TRP A 50 5.38 16.91 -12.50
C TRP A 50 6.78 16.32 -12.33
N THR A 51 7.78 17.19 -12.42
CA THR A 51 9.16 16.80 -12.63
C THR A 51 9.85 16.44 -11.32
N LYS A 52 10.74 15.45 -11.41
CA LYS A 52 11.40 14.81 -10.27
C LYS A 52 11.99 15.80 -9.25
N GLY A 53 11.86 15.45 -7.98
CA GLY A 53 12.45 16.20 -6.85
C GLY A 53 11.78 17.54 -6.50
N ASN A 54 10.74 17.97 -7.24
CA ASN A 54 10.00 19.19 -6.94
C ASN A 54 8.87 19.00 -5.93
N THR A 55 8.43 20.11 -5.33
CA THR A 55 7.27 20.14 -4.43
C THR A 55 6.12 20.91 -5.07
N TYR A 56 4.97 20.24 -5.23
CA TYR A 56 3.74 20.82 -5.73
C TYR A 56 2.79 21.06 -4.55
N LYS A 57 2.63 22.34 -4.19
CA LYS A 57 1.79 22.79 -3.09
C LYS A 57 0.34 22.90 -3.55
N VAL A 58 -0.50 21.98 -3.11
CA VAL A 58 -1.92 21.93 -3.45
C VAL A 58 -2.69 22.87 -2.51
N THR A 59 -3.33 23.88 -3.07
CA THR A 59 -4.08 24.93 -2.33
C THR A 59 -5.58 24.91 -2.63
N GLY A 60 -6.05 23.91 -3.36
CA GLY A 60 -7.46 23.70 -3.69
C GLY A 60 -7.65 22.37 -4.41
N HIS A 61 -8.89 21.99 -4.69
CA HIS A 61 -9.17 20.72 -5.37
C HIS A 61 -8.45 20.62 -6.70
N LEU A 62 -8.03 19.40 -7.05
CA LEU A 62 -7.41 19.09 -8.33
C LEU A 62 -8.33 18.21 -9.17
N GLN A 63 -8.29 18.42 -10.49
CA GLN A 63 -8.94 17.55 -11.46
C GLN A 63 -7.96 17.20 -12.57
N ILE A 64 -7.79 15.91 -12.87
CA ILE A 64 -7.14 15.45 -14.10
C ILE A 64 -8.24 15.24 -15.14
N PRO A 65 -8.35 16.08 -16.19
CA PRO A 65 -9.48 16.02 -17.13
C PRO A 65 -9.50 14.75 -17.96
N GLU A 66 -10.67 14.40 -18.47
CA GLU A 66 -10.83 13.31 -19.44
C GLU A 66 -9.99 13.54 -20.70
N GLY A 67 -9.40 12.47 -21.24
CA GLY A 67 -8.49 12.56 -22.40
C GLY A 67 -7.12 13.19 -22.08
N LYS A 68 -6.85 13.55 -20.81
CA LYS A 68 -5.55 14.02 -20.33
C LYS A 68 -4.93 13.03 -19.36
N SER A 69 -3.64 13.20 -19.10
CA SER A 69 -2.91 12.45 -18.08
C SER A 69 -2.07 13.38 -17.22
N LEU A 70 -1.83 12.96 -15.98
CA LEU A 70 -0.80 13.51 -15.12
C LEU A 70 0.23 12.42 -14.80
N THR A 71 1.48 12.69 -15.14
CA THR A 71 2.63 11.88 -14.72
C THR A 71 3.35 12.60 -13.60
N ILE A 72 3.66 11.91 -12.52
CA ILE A 72 4.39 12.43 -11.37
C ILE A 72 5.65 11.59 -11.24
N GLU A 73 6.79 12.20 -11.52
CA GLU A 73 8.09 11.54 -11.51
C GLU A 73 8.59 11.28 -10.08
N GLU A 74 9.59 10.41 -9.97
CA GLU A 74 10.19 10.03 -8.70
C GLU A 74 10.67 11.22 -7.85
N GLY A 75 10.58 11.07 -6.53
CA GLY A 75 11.00 12.09 -5.56
C GLY A 75 10.11 13.34 -5.50
N VAL A 76 9.04 13.44 -6.30
CA VAL A 76 8.08 14.55 -6.17
C VAL A 76 7.32 14.49 -4.84
N THR A 77 7.17 15.65 -4.21
CA THR A 77 6.25 15.83 -3.08
C THR A 77 4.99 16.58 -3.52
N VAL A 78 3.83 15.97 -3.33
CA VAL A 78 2.51 16.59 -3.50
C VAL A 78 2.02 17.01 -2.12
N LEU A 79 2.08 18.30 -1.84
CA LEU A 79 1.88 18.87 -0.50
C LEU A 79 0.50 19.53 -0.38
N PHE A 80 -0.46 18.84 0.23
CA PHE A 80 -1.78 19.38 0.52
C PHE A 80 -1.72 20.37 1.69
N SER A 81 -1.92 21.65 1.39
CA SER A 81 -1.60 22.74 2.31
C SER A 81 -2.78 23.65 2.65
N ASP A 82 -4.01 23.20 2.38
CA ASP A 82 -5.23 23.91 2.73
C ASP A 82 -6.09 23.09 3.70
N SER A 83 -6.12 23.52 4.97
CA SER A 83 -6.85 22.83 6.05
C SER A 83 -8.34 23.15 6.08
N VAL A 84 -8.78 24.15 5.30
CA VAL A 84 -10.19 24.58 5.21
C VAL A 84 -10.87 23.84 4.07
N ILE A 85 -10.28 23.89 2.87
CA ILE A 85 -10.79 23.20 1.68
C ILE A 85 -10.60 21.70 1.79
N LYS A 86 -9.48 21.25 2.40
CA LYS A 86 -9.05 19.84 2.45
C LYS A 86 -9.12 19.18 1.07
N PRO A 87 -8.23 19.58 0.14
CA PRO A 87 -8.36 19.27 -1.27
C PRO A 87 -8.58 17.80 -1.60
N GLU A 88 -9.37 17.55 -2.64
CA GLU A 88 -9.56 16.24 -3.27
C GLU A 88 -8.84 16.24 -4.61
N VAL A 89 -8.43 15.06 -5.07
CA VAL A 89 -7.90 14.87 -6.42
C VAL A 89 -8.88 14.02 -7.21
N VAL A 90 -9.61 14.61 -8.14
CA VAL A 90 -10.51 13.88 -9.04
C VAL A 90 -9.75 13.46 -10.30
N VAL A 91 -9.73 12.17 -10.60
CA VAL A 91 -8.98 11.60 -11.72
C VAL A 91 -9.98 11.18 -12.82
N LYS A 92 -10.35 12.07 -13.73
CA LYS A 92 -11.22 11.73 -14.88
C LYS A 92 -10.43 11.18 -16.07
N GLY A 93 -9.20 11.65 -16.25
CA GLY A 93 -8.21 11.10 -17.17
C GLY A 93 -7.37 10.01 -16.53
N ASN A 94 -6.06 10.02 -16.79
CA ASN A 94 -5.12 9.02 -16.26
C ASN A 94 -4.14 9.62 -15.24
N LEU A 95 -3.74 8.83 -14.25
CA LEU A 95 -2.73 9.22 -13.25
C LEU A 95 -1.59 8.20 -13.24
N TYR A 96 -0.36 8.69 -13.30
CA TYR A 96 0.85 7.87 -13.16
C TYR A 96 1.76 8.47 -12.09
N SER A 97 1.72 7.94 -10.87
CA SER A 97 2.67 8.26 -9.80
C SER A 97 3.80 7.24 -9.81
N LEU A 98 4.98 7.67 -10.27
CA LEU A 98 6.08 6.80 -10.68
C LEU A 98 7.31 7.05 -9.81
N GLY A 99 7.22 6.69 -8.53
CA GLY A 99 8.34 6.71 -7.62
C GLY A 99 9.32 5.55 -7.80
N THR A 100 10.45 5.64 -7.11
CA THR A 100 11.37 4.53 -6.88
C THR A 100 11.51 4.26 -5.38
N ALA A 101 12.09 3.11 -5.01
CA ALA A 101 12.36 2.80 -3.60
C ALA A 101 13.29 3.83 -2.94
N ALA A 102 14.22 4.41 -3.70
CA ALA A 102 15.15 5.45 -3.24
C ALA A 102 14.51 6.85 -3.24
N ALA A 103 13.63 7.14 -4.19
CA ALA A 103 12.95 8.42 -4.35
C ALA A 103 11.43 8.21 -4.55
N PRO A 104 10.68 7.89 -3.49
CA PRO A 104 9.24 7.70 -3.61
C PRO A 104 8.53 9.00 -3.96
N VAL A 105 7.41 8.91 -4.68
CA VAL A 105 6.46 10.04 -4.78
C VAL A 105 5.70 10.13 -3.46
N LYS A 106 5.55 11.34 -2.91
CA LYS A 106 4.93 11.54 -1.59
C LYS A 106 3.73 12.48 -1.65
N PHE A 107 2.53 11.93 -1.42
CA PHE A 107 1.30 12.70 -1.17
C PHE A 107 1.15 12.91 0.33
N THR A 108 1.29 14.15 0.80
CA THR A 108 1.42 14.48 2.22
C THR A 108 0.90 15.87 2.55
N VAL A 109 1.01 16.24 3.82
CA VAL A 109 0.65 17.53 4.42
C VAL A 109 1.88 18.18 5.04
N PRO A 110 1.83 19.50 5.36
CA PRO A 110 2.88 20.17 6.12
C PRO A 110 3.26 19.42 7.39
N ASP A 111 4.56 19.35 7.71
CA ASP A 111 5.04 18.59 8.88
C ASP A 111 4.47 19.11 10.19
N ALA A 112 4.20 20.42 10.29
CA ALA A 112 3.54 21.02 11.44
C ALA A 112 2.13 20.45 11.72
N TRP A 113 1.48 19.80 10.74
CA TRP A 113 0.17 19.20 10.90
C TRP A 113 0.24 17.73 11.32
N LYS A 114 1.42 17.10 11.35
CA LYS A 114 1.62 15.69 11.70
C LYS A 114 1.69 15.50 13.21
N THR A 115 0.63 15.91 13.88
CA THR A 115 0.48 15.85 15.33
C THR A 115 -0.23 14.56 15.76
N ALA A 116 -0.16 14.22 17.04
CA ALA A 116 -0.91 13.09 17.60
C ALA A 116 -2.44 13.22 17.40
N GLY A 117 -2.97 14.46 17.39
CA GLY A 117 -4.39 14.72 17.12
C GLY A 117 -4.81 14.41 15.68
N ASN A 118 -3.86 14.41 14.74
CA ASN A 118 -4.09 14.12 13.32
C ASN A 118 -3.59 12.72 12.93
N LEU A 119 -3.40 11.81 13.89
CA LEU A 119 -2.86 10.47 13.64
C LEU A 119 -3.63 9.71 12.54
N TYR A 120 -4.93 9.95 12.40
CA TYR A 120 -5.79 9.30 11.39
C TYR A 120 -6.22 10.26 10.27
N GLY A 121 -5.37 11.23 9.91
CA GLY A 121 -5.58 12.06 8.73
C GLY A 121 -6.75 13.03 8.86
N ASN A 122 -7.66 13.02 7.89
CA ASN A 122 -8.72 14.02 7.71
C ASN A 122 -8.17 15.42 7.38
N LEU A 123 -7.02 15.50 6.70
CA LEU A 123 -6.35 16.76 6.34
C LEU A 123 -6.40 17.10 4.85
N TRP A 124 -6.66 16.10 4.01
CA TRP A 124 -7.03 16.23 2.60
C TRP A 124 -7.96 15.07 2.24
N GLY A 125 -8.56 15.10 1.05
CA GLY A 125 -9.45 14.05 0.58
C GLY A 125 -8.72 12.76 0.21
N GLY A 126 -8.96 12.30 -1.01
CA GLY A 126 -8.33 11.11 -1.58
C GLY A 126 -8.15 11.27 -3.08
N LEU A 127 -7.73 10.19 -3.72
CA LEU A 127 -7.64 10.09 -5.18
C LEU A 127 -8.90 9.42 -5.72
N ILE A 128 -9.81 10.23 -6.26
CA ILE A 128 -11.18 9.83 -6.61
C ILE A 128 -11.30 9.73 -8.13
N ALA A 129 -11.24 8.53 -8.68
CA ALA A 129 -11.31 8.33 -10.12
C ALA A 129 -12.75 8.42 -10.66
N GLY A 130 -12.88 8.93 -11.89
CA GLY A 130 -14.12 8.90 -12.65
C GLY A 130 -14.28 7.59 -13.45
N PRO A 131 -15.49 7.32 -13.99
CA PRO A 131 -15.79 6.10 -14.75
C PRO A 131 -14.98 5.96 -16.04
N ASN A 132 -14.43 7.05 -16.57
CA ASN A 132 -13.62 7.06 -17.80
C ASN A 132 -12.11 7.07 -17.53
N SER A 133 -11.68 7.02 -16.26
CA SER A 133 -10.26 6.92 -15.92
C SER A 133 -9.71 5.57 -16.37
N ALA A 134 -8.99 5.54 -17.48
CA ALA A 134 -8.59 4.30 -18.13
C ALA A 134 -7.38 3.66 -17.44
N GLU A 135 -6.44 4.47 -16.99
CA GLU A 135 -5.19 4.00 -16.40
C GLU A 135 -4.83 4.78 -15.13
N PHE A 136 -4.55 4.06 -14.05
CA PHE A 136 -4.18 4.62 -12.76
C PHE A 136 -3.04 3.79 -12.17
N VAL A 137 -1.86 4.40 -12.01
CA VAL A 137 -0.68 3.76 -11.43
C VAL A 137 -0.17 4.53 -10.22
N LEU A 138 0.06 3.80 -9.13
CA LEU A 138 0.89 4.22 -8.00
C LEU A 138 2.01 3.19 -7.84
N SER A 139 3.24 3.58 -8.14
CA SER A 139 4.43 2.76 -7.94
C SER A 139 5.38 3.49 -6.98
N ASN A 140 5.84 2.81 -5.93
CA ASN A 140 6.67 3.39 -4.86
C ASN A 140 6.14 4.76 -4.40
N THR A 141 4.85 4.81 -4.08
CA THR A 141 4.18 6.04 -3.65
C THR A 141 3.87 5.97 -2.16
N ILE A 142 4.08 7.06 -1.45
CA ILE A 142 3.64 7.24 -0.06
C ILE A 142 2.40 8.14 -0.08
N LEU A 143 1.28 7.63 0.42
CA LEU A 143 0.08 8.43 0.65
C LEU A 143 -0.17 8.48 2.14
N GLU A 144 -0.34 9.70 2.67
CA GLU A 144 -0.55 9.90 4.10
C GLU A 144 -1.49 11.05 4.46
N TYR A 145 -2.18 10.92 5.59
CA TYR A 145 -2.98 11.98 6.24
C TYR A 145 -4.26 12.43 5.51
N GLY A 146 -4.76 11.65 4.55
CA GLY A 146 -5.99 11.97 3.82
C GLY A 146 -7.28 11.44 4.48
N GLY A 147 -8.33 11.29 3.67
CA GLY A 147 -9.65 10.81 4.08
C GLY A 147 -10.51 11.90 4.73
N ALA A 148 -10.54 13.10 4.16
CA ALA A 148 -11.39 14.18 4.63
C ALA A 148 -12.89 13.90 4.40
N VAL A 149 -13.72 14.56 5.20
CA VAL A 149 -15.19 14.56 5.04
C VAL A 149 -15.58 15.41 3.83
N THR A 150 -16.45 14.87 2.97
CA THR A 150 -16.99 15.60 1.83
C THR A 150 -17.94 16.71 2.26
N THR A 151 -18.04 17.75 1.43
CA THR A 151 -19.07 18.80 1.53
C THR A 151 -19.88 18.84 0.24
N GLU A 152 -20.95 19.64 0.19
CA GLU A 152 -21.66 19.90 -1.09
C GLU A 152 -20.74 20.52 -2.15
N GLU A 153 -19.65 21.18 -1.72
CA GLU A 153 -18.68 21.79 -2.61
C GLU A 153 -17.62 20.82 -3.13
N SER A 154 -17.51 19.63 -2.53
CA SER A 154 -16.57 18.59 -2.91
C SER A 154 -16.74 18.19 -4.38
N PRO A 155 -15.64 18.11 -5.15
CA PRO A 155 -15.72 17.78 -6.57
C PRO A 155 -16.21 16.35 -6.82
N SER A 156 -15.93 15.41 -5.91
CA SER A 156 -16.48 14.04 -5.98
C SER A 156 -18.01 14.02 -5.84
N VAL A 157 -18.55 14.76 -4.88
CA VAL A 157 -20.00 14.90 -4.66
C VAL A 157 -20.67 15.52 -5.89
N LYS A 158 -20.16 16.65 -6.37
CA LYS A 158 -20.67 17.33 -7.58
C LYS A 158 -20.59 16.45 -8.84
N ALA A 159 -19.58 15.60 -8.93
CA ALA A 159 -19.40 14.68 -10.05
C ALA A 159 -20.16 13.36 -9.92
N GLY A 160 -20.89 13.15 -8.82
CA GLY A 160 -21.61 11.89 -8.57
C GLY A 160 -20.69 10.68 -8.35
N LEU A 161 -19.47 10.91 -7.85
CA LEU A 161 -18.47 9.88 -7.60
C LEU A 161 -18.49 9.47 -6.13
N TYR A 162 -18.18 8.19 -5.84
CA TYR A 162 -18.05 7.62 -4.50
C TYR A 162 -19.16 8.02 -3.50
N LYS A 163 -20.21 7.19 -3.38
CA LYS A 163 -21.43 7.45 -2.60
C LYS A 163 -22.23 8.71 -2.99
N ALA A 164 -21.62 9.68 -3.67
CA ALA A 164 -22.22 10.91 -4.19
C ALA A 164 -23.00 11.71 -3.12
N ILE A 165 -22.46 11.80 -1.90
CA ILE A 165 -23.11 12.47 -0.78
C ILE A 165 -22.08 13.25 0.07
N ALA A 166 -22.51 14.40 0.58
CA ALA A 166 -21.77 15.19 1.57
C ALA A 166 -21.81 14.55 2.97
N GLY A 167 -20.83 14.87 3.81
CA GLY A 167 -20.78 14.40 5.20
C GLY A 167 -20.14 13.02 5.39
N GLU A 168 -19.59 12.43 4.33
CA GLU A 168 -18.93 11.12 4.36
C GLU A 168 -17.41 11.28 4.21
N HIS A 169 -16.64 10.45 4.90
CA HIS A 169 -15.20 10.37 4.63
C HIS A 169 -14.93 9.65 3.31
N VAL A 170 -13.94 10.12 2.56
CA VAL A 170 -13.48 9.49 1.30
C VAL A 170 -12.35 8.49 1.54
N PRO A 171 -12.23 7.45 0.69
CA PRO A 171 -11.12 6.50 0.76
C PRO A 171 -9.81 7.15 0.27
N VAL A 172 -8.68 6.48 0.48
CA VAL A 172 -7.39 6.84 -0.17
C VAL A 172 -7.54 6.81 -1.68
N ILE A 173 -8.15 5.74 -2.20
CA ILE A 173 -8.43 5.54 -3.63
C ILE A 173 -9.89 5.10 -3.79
N TYR A 174 -10.59 5.78 -4.69
CA TYR A 174 -11.82 5.27 -5.29
C TYR A 174 -11.60 5.02 -6.77
N TYR A 175 -11.97 3.83 -7.26
CA TYR A 175 -11.79 3.47 -8.68
C TYR A 175 -12.99 2.69 -9.23
N PRO A 176 -13.75 3.25 -10.20
CA PRO A 176 -14.99 2.63 -10.67
C PRO A 176 -14.96 2.06 -12.09
N ASN A 177 -13.89 2.27 -12.86
CA ASN A 177 -13.88 1.91 -14.27
C ASN A 177 -13.70 0.39 -14.45
N VAL A 178 -14.79 -0.31 -14.79
CA VAL A 178 -14.79 -1.77 -15.03
C VAL A 178 -13.85 -2.23 -16.15
N ASN A 179 -13.59 -1.37 -17.13
CA ASN A 179 -12.70 -1.67 -18.26
C ASN A 179 -11.29 -1.12 -18.05
N GLY A 180 -11.08 -0.35 -16.98
CA GLY A 180 -9.83 0.33 -16.70
C GLY A 180 -8.79 -0.57 -16.05
N LYS A 181 -7.61 0.00 -15.81
CA LYS A 181 -6.47 -0.67 -15.19
C LYS A 181 -5.99 0.14 -13.98
N LEU A 182 -5.93 -0.51 -12.83
CA LEU A 182 -5.40 0.06 -11.59
C LEU A 182 -4.21 -0.77 -11.13
N VAL A 183 -3.06 -0.12 -10.94
CA VAL A 183 -1.86 -0.74 -10.38
C VAL A 183 -1.42 0.06 -9.17
N VAL A 184 -1.34 -0.59 -8.01
CA VAL A 184 -0.75 -0.04 -6.79
C VAL A 184 0.31 -0.99 -6.30
N MET A 185 1.58 -0.61 -6.47
CA MET A 185 2.71 -1.47 -6.15
C MET A 185 3.77 -0.77 -5.31
N ASN A 186 4.40 -1.53 -4.41
CA ASN A 186 5.54 -1.10 -3.60
C ASN A 186 5.26 0.20 -2.80
N SER A 187 4.01 0.47 -2.47
CA SER A 187 3.54 1.75 -1.95
C SER A 187 3.21 1.68 -0.45
N THR A 188 3.24 2.83 0.24
CA THR A 188 2.85 2.95 1.65
C THR A 188 1.60 3.79 1.79
N ILE A 189 0.58 3.23 2.45
CA ILE A 189 -0.70 3.87 2.72
C ILE A 189 -0.83 3.97 4.24
N ARG A 190 -0.90 5.19 4.78
CA ARG A 190 -0.95 5.37 6.23
C ARG A 190 -1.68 6.61 6.71
N ASN A 191 -2.13 6.59 7.96
CA ASN A 191 -2.74 7.75 8.61
C ASN A 191 -4.00 8.25 7.87
N PHE A 192 -4.89 7.35 7.46
CA PHE A 192 -6.16 7.71 6.82
C PHE A 192 -7.35 7.51 7.75
N ASN A 193 -8.40 8.30 7.56
CA ASN A 193 -9.57 8.28 8.43
C ASN A 193 -10.54 7.13 8.15
N GLU A 194 -10.61 6.69 6.89
CA GLU A 194 -11.61 5.76 6.35
C GLU A 194 -10.93 4.61 5.60
N ASP A 195 -11.69 3.88 4.77
CA ASP A 195 -11.22 2.86 3.84
C ASP A 195 -9.92 3.28 3.16
N GLY A 196 -8.97 2.35 3.09
CA GLY A 196 -7.79 2.53 2.25
C GLY A 196 -8.26 2.61 0.81
N PHE A 197 -8.63 1.48 0.22
CA PHE A 197 -9.11 1.42 -1.16
C PHE A 197 -10.57 1.03 -1.23
N TYR A 198 -11.35 1.72 -2.06
CA TYR A 198 -12.69 1.33 -2.47
C TYR A 198 -12.73 1.13 -3.99
N ILE A 199 -12.58 -0.11 -4.41
CA ILE A 199 -12.40 -0.47 -5.82
C ILE A 199 -13.63 -1.20 -6.31
N GLU A 200 -14.25 -0.67 -7.36
CA GLU A 200 -15.56 -1.10 -7.80
C GLU A 200 -15.68 -1.25 -9.32
N GLY A 201 -14.53 -1.36 -9.97
CA GLY A 201 -14.33 -1.77 -11.35
C GLY A 201 -12.84 -1.96 -11.65
N GLY A 202 -12.52 -2.79 -12.66
CA GLY A 202 -11.24 -2.73 -13.36
C GLY A 202 -10.41 -4.00 -13.27
N ASN A 203 -9.30 -3.96 -14.01
CA ASN A 203 -8.22 -4.93 -13.95
C ASN A 203 -7.15 -4.44 -12.99
N VAL A 204 -6.91 -5.17 -11.90
CA VAL A 204 -6.27 -4.61 -10.71
C VAL A 204 -5.07 -5.43 -10.24
N ILE A 205 -3.96 -4.75 -9.97
CA ILE A 205 -2.81 -5.32 -9.24
C ILE A 205 -2.58 -4.47 -7.99
N ILE A 206 -2.70 -5.07 -6.81
CA ILE A 206 -2.33 -4.45 -5.53
C ILE A 206 -1.25 -5.31 -4.89
N ALA A 207 0.03 -4.92 -5.04
CA ALA A 207 1.13 -5.75 -4.61
C ALA A 207 2.28 -5.07 -3.85
N ASN A 208 2.89 -5.78 -2.90
CA ASN A 208 4.05 -5.33 -2.13
C ASN A 208 3.82 -4.00 -1.36
N ASN A 209 2.58 -3.70 -0.99
CA ASN A 209 2.26 -2.45 -0.30
C ASN A 209 2.27 -2.63 1.22
N THR A 210 2.48 -1.55 1.94
CA THR A 210 2.28 -1.49 3.39
C THR A 210 1.09 -0.60 3.73
N PHE A 211 0.16 -1.11 4.52
CA PHE A 211 -0.97 -0.38 5.08
C PHE A 211 -0.86 -0.32 6.59
N ASN A 212 -0.98 0.85 7.19
CA ASN A 212 -0.98 0.99 8.65
C ASN A 212 -1.71 2.24 9.12
N THR A 213 -2.23 2.21 10.34
CA THR A 213 -2.88 3.38 10.96
C THR A 213 -3.99 3.97 10.07
N THR A 214 -4.87 3.11 9.56
CA THR A 214 -6.01 3.49 8.70
C THR A 214 -7.35 3.18 9.36
N GLY A 215 -8.33 4.07 9.22
CA GLY A 215 -9.68 3.89 9.74
C GLY A 215 -9.85 4.30 11.22
N VAL A 216 -10.93 5.03 11.55
CA VAL A 216 -11.27 5.45 12.94
C VAL A 216 -12.54 4.76 13.47
N SER A 217 -13.69 5.06 12.87
CA SER A 217 -14.99 4.49 13.23
C SER A 217 -15.37 3.30 12.32
N GLY A 218 -14.66 3.17 11.21
CA GLY A 218 -14.68 2.14 10.18
C GLY A 218 -13.37 2.18 9.41
N GLY A 219 -13.34 1.58 8.23
CA GLY A 219 -12.17 1.56 7.37
C GLY A 219 -11.61 0.16 7.18
N ASP A 220 -11.85 -0.40 6.01
CA ASP A 220 -11.17 -1.57 5.46
C ASP A 220 -9.88 -1.12 4.76
N ALA A 221 -8.77 -1.84 4.86
CA ALA A 221 -7.55 -1.44 4.13
C ALA A 221 -7.76 -1.57 2.61
N ILE A 222 -8.33 -2.68 2.15
CA ILE A 222 -8.64 -2.93 0.74
C ILE A 222 -10.08 -3.46 0.65
N ASN A 223 -10.98 -2.66 0.07
CA ASN A 223 -12.38 -2.97 -0.14
C ASN A 223 -12.67 -3.11 -1.65
N ILE A 224 -12.96 -4.32 -2.08
CA ILE A 224 -13.20 -4.68 -3.49
C ILE A 224 -14.67 -5.07 -3.67
N LYS A 225 -15.30 -4.51 -4.71
CA LYS A 225 -16.71 -4.70 -5.11
C LYS A 225 -16.82 -5.44 -6.46
N SER A 226 -18.06 -5.66 -6.92
CA SER A 226 -18.34 -6.20 -8.27
C SER A 226 -17.70 -5.35 -9.38
N GLY A 227 -17.45 -5.95 -10.55
CA GLY A 227 -16.78 -5.31 -11.67
C GLY A 227 -15.25 -5.41 -11.64
N VAL A 228 -14.68 -6.04 -10.60
CA VAL A 228 -13.23 -6.09 -10.37
C VAL A 228 -12.66 -7.48 -10.67
N GLN A 229 -11.54 -7.52 -11.38
CA GLN A 229 -10.67 -8.68 -11.52
C GLN A 229 -9.32 -8.29 -10.90
N ALA A 230 -8.88 -8.94 -9.82
CA ALA A 230 -7.74 -8.47 -9.03
C ALA A 230 -6.74 -9.56 -8.63
N ASP A 231 -5.45 -9.25 -8.70
CA ASP A 231 -4.41 -9.91 -7.92
C ASP A 231 -4.04 -9.01 -6.72
N VAL A 232 -4.17 -9.54 -5.49
CA VAL A 232 -3.85 -8.82 -4.24
C VAL A 232 -2.77 -9.60 -3.49
N ALA A 233 -1.51 -9.15 -3.58
CA ALA A 233 -0.39 -10.01 -3.22
C ALA A 233 0.75 -9.35 -2.44
N PHE A 234 1.39 -10.06 -1.52
CA PHE A 234 2.58 -9.57 -0.82
C PHE A 234 2.39 -8.25 -0.05
N ASN A 235 1.15 -7.91 0.32
CA ASN A 235 0.89 -6.72 1.11
C ASN A 235 1.10 -7.01 2.60
N VAL A 236 1.64 -6.04 3.33
CA VAL A 236 1.69 -6.02 4.79
C VAL A 236 0.61 -5.07 5.28
N VAL A 237 -0.37 -5.57 6.02
CA VAL A 237 -1.49 -4.79 6.53
C VAL A 237 -1.52 -4.86 8.05
N TYR A 238 -1.23 -3.73 8.70
CA TYR A 238 -1.19 -3.64 10.17
C TYR A 238 -2.36 -2.83 10.72
N SER A 239 -3.13 -3.48 11.60
CA SER A 239 -4.19 -2.90 12.42
C SER A 239 -5.15 -1.97 11.66
N PRO A 240 -5.71 -2.38 10.49
CA PRO A 240 -6.84 -1.66 9.91
C PRO A 240 -8.01 -1.71 10.88
N ASN A 241 -8.89 -0.71 10.82
CA ASN A 241 -9.97 -0.61 11.80
C ASN A 241 -10.92 -1.81 11.71
N THR A 242 -11.35 -2.14 10.50
CA THR A 242 -12.36 -3.18 10.23
C THR A 242 -11.73 -4.41 9.59
N ASN A 243 -11.50 -4.47 8.28
CA ASN A 243 -10.83 -5.62 7.65
C ASN A 243 -9.53 -5.20 6.97
N ALA A 244 -8.60 -6.13 6.83
CA ALA A 244 -7.51 -5.92 5.88
C ALA A 244 -8.02 -6.06 4.44
N LEU A 245 -8.72 -7.16 4.14
CA LEU A 245 -9.37 -7.35 2.85
C LEU A 245 -10.88 -7.50 3.07
N LYS A 246 -11.68 -6.62 2.47
CA LYS A 246 -13.11 -6.81 2.31
C LYS A 246 -13.42 -7.09 0.84
N LEU A 247 -13.78 -8.32 0.55
CA LEU A 247 -13.98 -8.83 -0.81
C LEU A 247 -15.46 -9.12 -1.01
N SER A 248 -16.07 -8.41 -1.94
CA SER A 248 -17.52 -8.35 -2.09
C SER A 248 -17.89 -8.33 -3.56
N ASN A 249 -18.96 -9.01 -3.94
CA ASN A 249 -19.56 -8.83 -5.26
C ASN A 249 -20.82 -7.91 -5.20
N THR A 250 -20.86 -6.99 -4.23
CA THR A 250 -21.89 -5.94 -4.17
C THR A 250 -21.76 -4.97 -5.35
N GLY A 251 -22.88 -4.42 -5.82
CA GLY A 251 -22.92 -3.35 -6.83
C GLY A 251 -23.46 -3.79 -8.19
N ASP A 252 -23.76 -5.08 -8.35
CA ASP A 252 -24.40 -5.68 -9.53
C ASP A 252 -23.70 -5.34 -10.86
N ARG A 253 -22.36 -5.19 -10.82
CA ARG A 253 -21.54 -4.94 -12.01
C ARG A 253 -21.01 -6.24 -12.63
N SER A 254 -20.73 -6.17 -13.92
CA SER A 254 -20.06 -7.23 -14.68
C SER A 254 -18.62 -6.81 -15.02
N PRO A 255 -17.62 -7.69 -14.88
CA PRO A 255 -17.73 -9.09 -14.43
C PRO A 255 -17.99 -9.22 -12.92
N GLN A 256 -18.38 -10.42 -12.47
CA GLN A 256 -18.38 -10.78 -11.05
C GLN A 256 -17.01 -10.50 -10.44
N ALA A 257 -16.97 -9.95 -9.22
CA ALA A 257 -15.72 -9.78 -8.48
C ALA A 257 -14.96 -11.10 -8.36
N TYR A 258 -13.74 -11.13 -8.91
CA TYR A 258 -12.83 -12.26 -8.80
C TYR A 258 -11.46 -11.78 -8.34
N ILE A 259 -11.02 -12.29 -7.18
CA ILE A 259 -9.77 -11.88 -6.54
C ILE A 259 -8.89 -13.09 -6.30
N VAL A 260 -7.64 -13.06 -6.79
CA VAL A 260 -6.59 -14.00 -6.39
C VAL A 260 -5.72 -13.30 -5.36
N GLY A 261 -5.87 -13.69 -4.09
CA GLY A 261 -5.24 -13.04 -2.94
C GLY A 261 -4.17 -13.92 -2.31
N TYR A 262 -2.90 -13.54 -2.39
CA TYR A 262 -1.84 -14.44 -1.96
C TYR A 262 -0.62 -13.80 -1.31
N ASN A 263 0.03 -14.56 -0.42
CA ASN A 263 1.25 -14.11 0.24
C ASN A 263 1.06 -12.77 0.96
N ASN A 264 -0.11 -12.43 1.50
CA ASN A 264 -0.26 -11.22 2.31
C ASN A 264 0.08 -11.52 3.78
N THR A 265 0.67 -10.57 4.50
CA THR A 265 0.80 -10.63 5.96
C THR A 265 -0.16 -9.61 6.57
N ILE A 266 -1.10 -10.08 7.36
CA ILE A 266 -2.13 -9.29 8.02
C ILE A 266 -1.93 -9.42 9.52
N ILE A 267 -1.87 -8.28 10.22
CA ILE A 267 -1.54 -8.23 11.64
C ILE A 267 -2.55 -7.35 12.37
N ASN A 268 -3.07 -7.81 13.51
CA ASN A 268 -3.96 -7.06 14.42
C ASN A 268 -5.22 -6.48 13.75
N ALA A 269 -5.71 -7.07 12.65
CA ALA A 269 -6.84 -6.55 11.92
C ALA A 269 -8.18 -6.78 12.65
N GLY A 270 -9.02 -5.74 12.67
CA GLY A 270 -10.44 -5.83 13.05
C GLY A 270 -10.78 -5.71 14.53
N TRP A 271 -9.79 -5.60 15.42
CA TRP A 271 -10.02 -5.40 16.85
C TRP A 271 -10.52 -4.01 17.21
N ARG A 272 -10.20 -3.01 16.39
CA ARG A 272 -10.60 -1.61 16.63
C ARG A 272 -12.06 -1.34 16.25
N ARG A 273 -12.71 -2.23 15.50
CA ARG A 273 -14.15 -2.19 15.22
C ARG A 273 -14.92 -3.09 16.19
N PRO A 274 -15.60 -2.55 17.22
CA PRO A 274 -16.24 -3.35 18.27
C PRO A 274 -17.63 -3.91 17.87
N THR A 275 -17.77 -4.40 16.63
CA THR A 275 -19.03 -5.01 16.14
C THR A 275 -18.80 -6.44 15.66
N THR A 276 -19.79 -7.05 15.01
CA THR A 276 -19.65 -8.37 14.36
C THR A 276 -18.86 -8.31 13.05
N LYS A 277 -18.67 -7.09 12.53
CA LYS A 277 -17.82 -6.78 11.38
C LYS A 277 -16.36 -6.67 11.83
N GLY A 278 -15.43 -6.94 10.92
CA GLY A 278 -14.02 -6.69 11.09
C GLY A 278 -13.23 -7.92 11.50
N GLY A 279 -12.09 -8.14 10.87
CA GLY A 279 -11.20 -9.29 11.02
C GLY A 279 -10.05 -9.18 10.03
N SER A 280 -9.46 -10.31 9.66
CA SER A 280 -8.45 -10.35 8.58
C SER A 280 -9.09 -10.12 7.21
N ILE A 281 -9.77 -11.15 6.68
CA ILE A 281 -10.36 -11.19 5.34
C ILE A 281 -11.86 -11.44 5.48
N TRP A 282 -12.69 -10.58 4.90
CA TRP A 282 -14.14 -10.67 4.89
C TRP A 282 -14.68 -10.93 3.48
N LEU A 283 -15.50 -11.96 3.31
CA LEU A 283 -16.09 -12.39 2.04
C LEU A 283 -17.62 -12.22 2.06
N GLU A 284 -18.17 -11.55 1.06
CA GLU A 284 -19.62 -11.30 1.00
C GLU A 284 -20.19 -11.31 -0.43
N LYS A 285 -21.51 -11.49 -0.52
CA LYS A 285 -22.30 -11.33 -1.75
C LYS A 285 -21.88 -12.18 -2.95
N SER A 286 -21.50 -13.43 -2.74
CA SER A 286 -21.13 -14.36 -3.82
C SER A 286 -19.87 -13.90 -4.57
N VAL A 287 -18.93 -13.27 -3.87
CA VAL A 287 -17.60 -13.00 -4.42
C VAL A 287 -16.89 -14.30 -4.77
N ARG A 288 -16.13 -14.30 -5.88
CA ARG A 288 -15.21 -15.40 -6.20
C ARG A 288 -13.81 -15.04 -5.70
N VAL A 289 -13.18 -15.95 -4.95
CA VAL A 289 -11.82 -15.74 -4.46
C VAL A 289 -10.95 -16.97 -4.58
N ASP A 290 -9.67 -16.78 -4.88
CA ASP A 290 -8.64 -17.80 -4.70
C ASP A 290 -7.59 -17.26 -3.74
N LEU A 291 -7.62 -17.73 -2.49
CA LEU A 291 -6.78 -17.24 -1.40
C LEU A 291 -5.70 -18.26 -1.03
N TYR A 292 -4.43 -17.87 -1.15
CA TYR A 292 -3.28 -18.74 -0.91
C TYR A 292 -2.24 -18.09 -0.02
N ASN A 293 -1.55 -18.84 0.84
CA ASN A 293 -0.31 -18.39 1.48
C ASN A 293 -0.46 -17.10 2.31
N ASN A 294 -1.64 -16.78 2.84
CA ASN A 294 -1.82 -15.59 3.66
C ASN A 294 -1.41 -15.88 5.12
N LEU A 295 -0.72 -14.95 5.75
CA LEU A 295 -0.30 -15.03 7.15
C LEU A 295 -1.15 -14.06 7.96
N LEU A 296 -1.95 -14.60 8.88
CA LEU A 296 -2.88 -13.87 9.74
C LEU A 296 -2.36 -13.93 11.18
N ALA A 297 -1.80 -12.84 11.69
CA ALA A 297 -1.16 -12.81 12.99
C ALA A 297 -1.92 -11.88 13.94
N ASN A 298 -2.47 -12.44 15.01
CA ASN A 298 -3.25 -11.72 16.01
C ASN A 298 -4.43 -10.93 15.43
N ASP A 299 -4.95 -11.34 14.29
CA ASP A 299 -6.20 -10.80 13.75
C ASP A 299 -7.40 -11.24 14.59
N ARG A 300 -8.49 -10.48 14.50
CA ARG A 300 -9.71 -10.79 15.25
C ARG A 300 -10.40 -12.04 14.73
N PHE A 301 -10.62 -12.12 13.43
CA PHE A 301 -11.18 -13.33 12.80
C PHE A 301 -10.27 -13.78 11.67
N GLY A 302 -10.36 -15.07 11.34
CA GLY A 302 -9.73 -15.66 10.18
C GLY A 302 -10.42 -15.22 8.89
N ILE A 303 -10.31 -16.03 7.83
CA ILE A 303 -11.07 -15.80 6.59
C ILE A 303 -12.56 -16.00 6.92
N LYS A 304 -13.29 -14.89 7.01
CA LYS A 304 -14.68 -14.84 7.45
C LYS A 304 -15.61 -14.57 6.27
N LYS A 305 -16.77 -15.21 6.26
CA LYS A 305 -17.85 -14.97 5.30
C LYS A 305 -19.15 -14.56 5.98
N GLU A 306 -20.05 -13.94 5.22
CA GLU A 306 -21.44 -13.74 5.68
C GLU A 306 -22.12 -15.08 6.03
N ASN A 307 -22.93 -15.08 7.09
CA ASN A 307 -23.79 -16.21 7.44
C ASN A 307 -25.06 -16.24 6.58
N VAL A 308 -24.89 -16.32 5.26
CA VAL A 308 -25.97 -16.49 4.28
C VAL A 308 -25.56 -17.54 3.24
N ASP A 309 -26.56 -18.15 2.62
CA ASP A 309 -26.35 -19.07 1.51
C ASP A 309 -25.63 -18.36 0.35
N LYS A 310 -24.71 -19.06 -0.31
CA LYS A 310 -23.88 -18.54 -1.42
C LYS A 310 -23.20 -17.20 -1.13
N SER A 311 -22.81 -16.95 0.13
CA SER A 311 -22.02 -15.77 0.54
C SER A 311 -20.68 -15.69 -0.20
N VAL A 312 -20.14 -16.84 -0.61
CA VAL A 312 -18.93 -17.00 -1.42
C VAL A 312 -19.28 -17.90 -2.59
N ASP A 313 -18.73 -17.63 -3.78
CA ASP A 313 -18.94 -18.45 -4.97
C ASP A 313 -18.31 -19.84 -4.79
N ASP A 314 -19.02 -20.91 -5.20
CA ASP A 314 -18.58 -22.30 -5.04
C ASP A 314 -17.27 -22.64 -5.78
N ARG A 315 -16.86 -21.82 -6.76
CA ARG A 315 -15.57 -21.97 -7.45
C ARG A 315 -14.38 -21.46 -6.63
N SER A 316 -14.64 -20.81 -5.49
CA SER A 316 -13.60 -20.19 -4.68
C SER A 316 -12.70 -21.20 -4.00
N VAL A 317 -11.42 -20.87 -3.87
CA VAL A 317 -10.42 -21.70 -3.19
C VAL A 317 -9.83 -20.93 -2.02
N THR A 318 -9.61 -21.62 -0.90
CA THR A 318 -8.78 -21.13 0.22
C THR A 318 -7.81 -22.23 0.61
N SER A 319 -6.52 -21.91 0.75
CA SER A 319 -5.49 -22.90 1.07
C SER A 319 -4.22 -22.26 1.64
N ASN A 320 -3.46 -23.02 2.43
CA ASN A 320 -2.14 -22.64 2.94
C ASN A 320 -2.14 -21.30 3.73
N THR A 321 -3.21 -21.00 4.46
CA THR A 321 -3.25 -19.81 5.33
C THR A 321 -2.70 -20.18 6.71
N LEU A 322 -1.80 -19.36 7.25
CA LEU A 322 -1.33 -19.49 8.63
C LEU A 322 -2.12 -18.53 9.52
N TYR A 323 -2.66 -19.04 10.61
CA TYR A 323 -3.35 -18.26 11.64
C TYR A 323 -2.55 -18.40 12.93
N TYR A 324 -2.07 -17.28 13.45
CA TYR A 324 -1.35 -17.19 14.71
C TYR A 324 -2.15 -16.35 15.72
N GLY A 325 -2.42 -16.88 16.91
CA GLY A 325 -3.07 -16.15 18.00
C GLY A 325 -2.25 -16.12 19.29
N ALA A 326 -1.96 -14.91 19.79
CA ALA A 326 -1.29 -14.69 21.08
C ALA A 326 -2.25 -14.63 22.28
N THR A 327 -3.57 -14.67 22.06
CA THR A 327 -4.60 -14.65 23.11
C THR A 327 -5.61 -15.79 22.92
N GLU A 328 -6.23 -16.24 24.01
CA GLU A 328 -7.28 -17.26 23.94
C GLU A 328 -8.46 -16.82 23.06
N GLU A 329 -8.83 -15.54 23.13
CA GLU A 329 -9.90 -14.98 22.30
C GLU A 329 -9.55 -15.06 20.80
N GLY A 330 -8.34 -14.64 20.41
CA GLY A 330 -7.90 -14.71 19.01
C GLY A 330 -7.87 -16.15 18.50
N VAL A 331 -7.30 -17.08 19.27
CA VAL A 331 -7.29 -18.51 18.92
C VAL A 331 -8.71 -19.05 18.75
N LYS A 332 -9.64 -18.70 19.64
CA LYS A 332 -11.04 -19.11 19.54
C LYS A 332 -11.73 -18.54 18.30
N GLN A 333 -11.45 -17.29 17.95
CA GLN A 333 -12.06 -16.62 16.81
C GLN A 333 -11.50 -17.06 15.45
N PHE A 334 -10.36 -17.75 15.41
CA PHE A 334 -9.85 -18.43 14.21
C PHE A 334 -10.47 -19.80 13.95
N GLN A 335 -11.18 -20.38 14.91
CA GLN A 335 -11.68 -21.74 14.72
C GLN A 335 -12.75 -21.82 13.63
N PRO A 336 -12.69 -22.83 12.74
CA PRO A 336 -13.70 -23.04 11.71
C PRO A 336 -15.11 -23.07 12.27
N SER A 337 -16.03 -22.41 11.57
CA SER A 337 -17.43 -22.32 11.94
C SER A 337 -18.31 -22.06 10.71
N VAL A 338 -19.59 -21.73 10.90
CA VAL A 338 -20.47 -21.34 9.79
C VAL A 338 -20.01 -20.06 9.09
N GLU A 339 -19.29 -19.18 9.80
CA GLU A 339 -18.75 -17.93 9.26
C GLU A 339 -17.25 -17.98 8.99
N ILE A 340 -16.48 -18.84 9.67
CA ILE A 340 -15.02 -18.93 9.50
C ILE A 340 -14.68 -20.11 8.60
N LEU A 341 -14.08 -19.81 7.44
CA LEU A 341 -13.67 -20.81 6.47
C LEU A 341 -12.46 -21.62 6.98
N LYS A 342 -12.40 -22.87 6.54
CA LYS A 342 -11.23 -23.74 6.68
C LYS A 342 -10.69 -24.08 5.30
N GLY A 343 -9.54 -23.52 4.94
CA GLY A 343 -8.85 -23.84 3.72
C GLY A 343 -8.09 -25.17 3.78
N ALA A 344 -7.71 -25.67 2.61
CA ALA A 344 -6.82 -26.83 2.52
C ALA A 344 -5.42 -26.48 3.05
N ASN A 345 -4.79 -27.36 3.81
CA ASN A 345 -3.43 -27.14 4.37
C ASN A 345 -3.28 -25.86 5.22
N ASP A 346 -4.38 -25.32 5.74
CA ASP A 346 -4.33 -24.18 6.67
C ASP A 346 -3.65 -24.60 7.99
N LEU A 347 -2.81 -23.71 8.52
CA LEU A 347 -2.12 -23.85 9.80
C LEU A 347 -2.81 -22.98 10.83
N ILE A 348 -3.88 -23.49 11.44
CA ILE A 348 -4.69 -22.76 12.43
C ILE A 348 -4.13 -23.03 13.83
N SER A 349 -3.77 -21.99 14.59
CA SER A 349 -3.41 -22.17 16.01
C SER A 349 -4.53 -22.90 16.76
N ALA A 350 -4.20 -24.00 17.44
CA ALA A 350 -5.14 -24.71 18.32
C ALA A 350 -5.03 -24.20 19.76
N LYS A 351 -3.87 -23.70 20.14
CA LYS A 351 -3.55 -23.09 21.44
C LYS A 351 -2.83 -21.76 21.23
N VAL A 352 -2.82 -20.94 22.28
CA VAL A 352 -2.06 -19.69 22.30
C VAL A 352 -0.60 -19.95 21.96
N GLY A 353 -0.07 -19.22 20.99
CA GLY A 353 1.33 -19.31 20.58
C GLY A 353 1.65 -20.40 19.55
N ASP A 354 0.71 -21.30 19.22
CA ASP A 354 0.91 -22.28 18.14
C ASP A 354 1.16 -21.57 16.81
N ASN A 355 1.99 -22.17 15.95
CA ASN A 355 2.36 -21.63 14.65
C ASN A 355 3.00 -20.24 14.70
N ASP A 356 3.71 -19.90 15.78
CA ASP A 356 4.48 -18.66 15.91
C ASP A 356 5.22 -18.33 14.59
N PRO A 357 4.88 -17.22 13.91
CA PRO A 357 5.44 -16.89 12.61
C PRO A 357 6.94 -16.60 12.66
N LYS A 358 7.52 -16.39 13.85
CA LYS A 358 8.92 -16.03 14.05
C LYS A 358 9.31 -14.79 13.25
N PHE A 359 8.58 -13.68 13.43
CA PHE A 359 8.97 -12.41 12.83
C PHE A 359 10.34 -11.94 13.34
N VAL A 360 11.16 -11.34 12.48
CA VAL A 360 12.50 -10.83 12.82
C VAL A 360 12.43 -9.82 13.97
N ASN A 361 11.49 -8.87 13.91
CA ASN A 361 11.33 -7.86 14.95
C ASN A 361 9.88 -7.40 15.09
N TYR A 362 9.06 -8.17 15.80
CA TYR A 362 7.73 -7.72 16.20
C TYR A 362 7.31 -8.42 17.51
N PRO A 363 6.93 -7.67 18.56
CA PRO A 363 6.43 -8.30 19.77
C PRO A 363 5.02 -8.84 19.52
N LEU A 364 4.87 -10.16 19.43
CA LEU A 364 3.59 -10.83 19.21
C LEU A 364 2.58 -10.60 20.36
N THR A 365 3.03 -10.04 21.48
CA THR A 365 2.18 -9.59 22.59
C THR A 365 1.73 -8.13 22.47
N THR A 366 1.99 -7.46 21.34
CA THR A 366 1.49 -6.10 21.07
C THR A 366 -0.03 -6.09 21.20
N ASP A 367 -0.56 -5.11 21.94
CA ASP A 367 -2.00 -4.94 22.16
C ASP A 367 -2.76 -5.01 20.83
N ASN A 368 -3.82 -5.81 20.79
CA ASN A 368 -4.55 -6.12 19.56
C ASN A 368 -5.30 -4.91 18.98
N LYS A 369 -5.53 -3.85 19.77
CA LYS A 369 -6.10 -2.58 19.33
C LYS A 369 -5.05 -1.50 19.09
N ASN A 370 -3.76 -1.80 19.22
CA ASN A 370 -2.70 -0.86 18.89
C ASN A 370 -2.78 -0.48 17.40
N ALA A 371 -2.96 0.81 17.13
CA ALA A 371 -2.96 1.36 15.77
C ALA A 371 -1.66 2.10 15.42
N THR A 372 -0.75 2.26 16.38
CA THR A 372 0.51 2.98 16.22
C THR A 372 1.54 2.05 15.62
N PHE A 373 1.82 2.22 14.34
CA PHE A 373 2.86 1.45 13.66
C PHE A 373 4.26 1.90 14.09
N ASN A 374 5.12 0.94 14.42
CA ASN A 374 6.53 1.23 14.66
C ASN A 374 7.36 0.84 13.43
N THR A 375 8.03 1.81 12.82
CA THR A 375 8.86 1.61 11.63
C THR A 375 10.12 0.77 11.89
N ALA A 376 10.48 0.53 13.14
CA ALA A 376 11.54 -0.41 13.49
C ALA A 376 11.09 -1.88 13.42
N TRP A 377 9.78 -2.15 13.35
CA TRP A 377 9.29 -3.52 13.22
C TRP A 377 9.70 -4.15 11.88
N ASP A 378 9.89 -5.46 11.94
CA ASP A 378 10.32 -6.27 10.82
C ASP A 378 9.53 -7.58 10.79
N PHE A 379 8.65 -7.68 9.79
CA PHE A 379 7.77 -8.84 9.60
C PHE A 379 8.35 -9.90 8.67
N HIS A 380 9.64 -9.81 8.29
CA HIS A 380 10.34 -10.94 7.67
C HIS A 380 10.32 -12.15 8.61
N LEU A 381 10.30 -13.35 8.03
CA LEU A 381 10.36 -14.60 8.79
C LEU A 381 11.81 -14.91 9.20
N GLN A 382 11.98 -15.43 10.40
CA GLN A 382 13.23 -16.03 10.84
C GLN A 382 13.31 -17.51 10.44
N ALA A 383 14.53 -18.06 10.43
CA ALA A 383 14.74 -19.49 10.29
C ALA A 383 13.94 -20.28 11.34
N GLY A 384 13.34 -21.40 10.92
CA GLY A 384 12.47 -22.21 11.78
C GLY A 384 11.03 -21.72 11.88
N SER A 385 10.66 -20.64 11.19
CA SER A 385 9.25 -20.25 11.05
C SER A 385 8.42 -21.39 10.42
N PRO A 386 7.24 -21.71 10.98
CA PRO A 386 6.33 -22.71 10.43
C PRO A 386 5.71 -22.29 9.08
N ALA A 387 5.86 -21.02 8.69
CA ALA A 387 5.43 -20.51 7.39
C ALA A 387 6.38 -20.87 6.25
N LEU A 388 7.66 -21.17 6.54
CA LEU A 388 8.67 -21.45 5.51
C LEU A 388 8.47 -22.84 4.89
N GLY A 389 8.58 -22.93 3.56
CA GLY A 389 8.37 -24.17 2.81
C GLY A 389 6.92 -24.66 2.78
N LYS A 390 5.96 -23.84 3.22
CA LYS A 390 4.52 -24.16 3.26
C LYS A 390 3.69 -23.37 2.25
N GLY A 391 4.32 -22.50 1.46
CA GLY A 391 3.65 -21.75 0.40
C GLY A 391 3.35 -22.63 -0.81
N LYS A 392 2.16 -22.47 -1.39
CA LYS A 392 1.74 -23.05 -2.65
C LYS A 392 2.16 -22.13 -3.80
N THR A 393 2.85 -22.64 -4.80
CA THR A 393 3.32 -21.85 -5.95
C THR A 393 2.62 -22.19 -7.27
N GLY A 394 2.01 -23.37 -7.37
CA GLY A 394 1.39 -23.88 -8.61
C GLY A 394 -0.07 -23.45 -8.82
N PHE A 395 -0.40 -22.16 -8.70
CA PHE A 395 -1.72 -21.62 -9.03
C PHE A 395 -1.64 -20.51 -10.07
N THR A 396 -2.76 -20.23 -10.73
CA THR A 396 -2.85 -19.20 -11.78
C THR A 396 -3.16 -17.84 -11.16
N ARG A 397 -2.35 -16.83 -11.51
CA ARG A 397 -2.59 -15.41 -11.21
C ARG A 397 -3.30 -14.76 -12.40
N LEU A 398 -4.13 -13.75 -12.16
CA LEU A 398 -4.85 -13.08 -13.25
C LEU A 398 -3.90 -12.31 -14.17
N TYR A 399 -2.88 -11.68 -13.59
CA TYR A 399 -1.95 -10.80 -14.31
C TYR A 399 -0.50 -11.26 -14.16
N ALA A 400 -0.27 -12.57 -14.27
CA ALA A 400 1.08 -13.16 -14.34
C ALA A 400 1.91 -12.55 -15.50
N ASP A 401 1.28 -12.37 -16.65
CA ASP A 401 1.88 -11.77 -17.84
C ASP A 401 1.88 -10.23 -17.78
N GLY A 402 1.06 -9.67 -16.89
CA GLY A 402 1.00 -8.26 -16.53
C GLY A 402 -0.06 -7.43 -17.24
N LEU A 403 -0.25 -6.23 -16.72
CA LEU A 403 -1.04 -5.16 -17.31
C LEU A 403 -0.12 -4.17 -18.01
N VAL A 404 -0.34 -3.92 -19.29
CA VAL A 404 0.35 -2.86 -20.03
C VAL A 404 -0.36 -1.54 -19.76
N ILE A 405 0.33 -0.59 -19.15
CA ILE A 405 -0.16 0.75 -18.82
C ILE A 405 0.89 1.76 -19.26
N ASN A 406 0.49 2.74 -20.08
CA ASN A 406 1.40 3.75 -20.63
C ASN A 406 2.71 3.16 -21.22
N GLY A 407 2.61 2.03 -21.93
CA GLY A 407 3.75 1.32 -22.52
C GLY A 407 4.61 0.49 -21.55
N VAL A 408 4.32 0.52 -20.25
CA VAL A 408 5.04 -0.25 -19.21
C VAL A 408 4.21 -1.46 -18.80
N THR A 409 4.85 -2.62 -18.64
CA THR A 409 4.18 -3.84 -18.17
C THR A 409 4.35 -4.01 -16.67
N TYR A 410 3.24 -3.97 -15.93
CA TYR A 410 3.19 -4.23 -14.49
C TYR A 410 2.71 -5.66 -14.26
N LYS A 411 3.56 -6.49 -13.65
CA LYS A 411 3.24 -7.91 -13.42
C LYS A 411 2.86 -8.14 -11.98
N SER A 412 1.89 -9.01 -11.77
CA SER A 412 1.68 -9.58 -10.44
C SER A 412 2.95 -10.34 -10.01
N PRO A 413 3.37 -10.26 -8.74
CA PRO A 413 4.54 -10.98 -8.24
C PRO A 413 4.34 -12.50 -8.32
N ALA A 414 5.42 -13.27 -8.49
CA ALA A 414 5.32 -14.73 -8.43
C ALA A 414 4.98 -15.18 -6.99
N PRO A 415 4.15 -16.21 -6.80
CA PRO A 415 3.90 -16.74 -5.46
C PRO A 415 5.16 -17.33 -4.87
N ALA A 416 5.30 -17.24 -3.54
CA ALA A 416 6.44 -17.78 -2.84
C ALA A 416 6.16 -19.17 -2.25
N ASP A 417 7.22 -19.91 -1.95
CA ASP A 417 7.18 -21.20 -1.26
C ASP A 417 7.04 -21.06 0.27
N TYR A 418 6.80 -19.85 0.77
CA TYR A 418 6.47 -19.53 2.15
C TYR A 418 5.07 -18.87 2.26
N ILE A 419 4.52 -18.86 3.48
CA ILE A 419 3.27 -18.18 3.82
C ILE A 419 3.59 -16.77 4.35
N GLY A 420 2.84 -15.76 3.89
CA GLY A 420 3.05 -14.34 4.21
C GLY A 420 3.77 -13.57 3.11
N ALA A 421 3.92 -12.26 3.33
CA ALA A 421 4.50 -11.31 2.38
C ALA A 421 6.02 -11.31 2.39
N LEU A 422 6.64 -11.40 3.56
CA LEU A 422 8.08 -11.22 3.70
C LEU A 422 8.69 -12.55 4.14
N GLY A 423 9.53 -13.14 3.29
CA GLY A 423 10.24 -14.39 3.59
C GLY A 423 11.40 -14.18 4.57
N THR A 424 12.40 -15.04 4.50
CA THR A 424 13.68 -14.78 5.18
C THR A 424 14.46 -13.66 4.47
N LYS A 425 15.34 -12.98 5.22
CA LYS A 425 16.23 -11.93 4.69
C LYS A 425 17.47 -12.50 3.99
#